data_AF-A0A084WQR0-F1
#
_entry.id   AF-A0A084WQR0-F1
#
_cell.length_a   1.000
_cell.length_b   1.000
_cell.length_c   1.000
_cell.angle_alpha   90.00
_cell.angle_beta   90.00
_cell.angle_gamma   90.00
#
_symmetry.space_group_name_H-M   'P 1'
#
loop_
_entity.id
_entity.type
_entity.pdbx_description
1 polymer ?
#
loop_
_entity_poly.entity_id
_entity_poly.type
_entity_poly.pdbx_seq_one_letter_code
_entity_poly.pdbx_strand_id
1 'polypeptide(L)'
;MQGFVPSGSHRSLSPATSNPTKTSLTKPFPFQPRETHSSPTPNFVGSFTQSDFVYFFFRETAVEFINCGKSIFSRVARVCKWDKGGPNRLKNRWTSYLKSRLNCSMPGDFPFYFDEIRKYRSISQSFCACITLPGEH
;
A
#
# COMPACT_ATOMS: atom_id res chain seq x y z
N MET A 1 -6.33 -53.22 9.50
CA MET A 1 -5.22 -52.25 9.44
C MET A 1 -5.72 -50.92 9.99
N GLN A 2 -5.05 -50.44 11.05
CA GLN A 2 -4.86 -49.06 11.55
C GLN A 2 -5.89 -47.97 11.18
N GLY A 3 -6.42 -47.13 12.07
CA GLY A 3 -6.11 -46.83 13.47
C GLY A 3 -7.05 -45.72 14.02
N PHE A 4 -7.09 -45.60 15.34
CA PHE A 4 -7.96 -44.77 16.19
C PHE A 4 -7.55 -43.27 16.28
N VAL A 5 -8.55 -42.35 16.28
CA VAL A 5 -8.96 -41.27 17.26
C VAL A 5 -7.82 -40.49 18.01
N PRO A 6 -7.83 -39.13 18.23
CA PRO A 6 -8.98 -38.31 18.72
C PRO A 6 -9.19 -36.87 18.18
N SER A 7 -10.39 -36.38 18.53
CA SER A 7 -10.85 -35.00 18.62
C SER A 7 -9.84 -34.00 19.21
N GLY A 8 -9.73 -32.81 18.61
CA GLY A 8 -9.12 -31.65 19.28
C GLY A 8 -8.71 -30.52 18.33
N SER A 9 -9.30 -29.34 18.57
CA SER A 9 -8.92 -28.02 18.04
C SER A 9 -9.24 -27.74 16.56
N HIS A 10 -10.40 -27.10 16.35
CA HIS A 10 -10.55 -26.09 15.32
C HIS A 10 -9.37 -25.10 15.45
N ARG A 11 -8.34 -25.24 14.62
CA ARG A 11 -7.42 -24.13 14.36
C ARG A 11 -8.16 -23.17 13.44
N SER A 12 -8.90 -22.27 14.08
CA SER A 12 -9.10 -20.93 13.54
C SER A 12 -7.74 -20.42 13.06
N LEU A 13 -7.54 -20.39 11.75
CA LEU A 13 -6.47 -19.59 11.16
C LEU A 13 -6.85 -18.15 11.45
N SER A 14 -6.38 -17.64 12.57
CA SER A 14 -6.41 -16.23 12.92
C SER A 14 -5.99 -15.44 11.68
N PRO A 15 -6.72 -14.38 11.29
CA PRO A 15 -6.15 -13.42 10.38
C PRO A 15 -4.87 -12.95 11.06
N ALA A 16 -3.72 -13.12 10.41
CA ALA A 16 -2.54 -12.35 10.76
C ALA A 16 -2.83 -10.89 10.37
N THR A 17 -3.71 -10.24 11.12
CA THR A 17 -3.80 -8.78 11.23
C THR A 17 -2.63 -8.33 12.10
N SER A 18 -1.40 -8.62 11.64
CA SER A 18 -0.33 -7.68 11.92
C SER A 18 -0.57 -6.55 10.93
N ASN A 19 -1.21 -5.47 11.40
CA ASN A 19 -0.79 -4.15 10.92
C ASN A 19 0.74 -4.21 10.85
N PRO A 20 1.39 -3.88 9.73
CA PRO A 20 2.82 -3.71 9.75
C PRO A 20 3.08 -2.46 10.60
N THR A 21 3.11 -2.66 11.91
CA THR A 21 3.92 -1.89 12.83
C THR A 21 5.26 -1.75 12.12
N LYS A 22 5.59 -0.53 11.71
CA LYS A 22 6.84 0.22 11.94
C LYS A 22 8.18 -0.53 12.10
N THR A 23 8.30 -1.82 11.82
CA THR A 23 9.35 -2.68 12.38
C THR A 23 10.35 -3.21 11.34
N SER A 24 10.45 -2.59 10.17
CA SER A 24 11.63 -2.77 9.31
C SER A 24 12.15 -1.50 8.64
N LEU A 25 11.43 -0.38 8.74
CA LEU A 25 11.86 0.91 8.20
C LEU A 25 12.03 1.92 9.34
N THR A 26 13.28 2.28 9.64
CA THR A 26 13.63 3.30 10.64
C THR A 26 13.34 4.72 10.18
N LYS A 27 13.17 4.94 8.87
CA LYS A 27 12.88 6.27 8.32
C LYS A 27 11.36 6.52 8.28
N PRO A 28 10.91 7.77 8.51
CA PRO A 28 9.51 8.12 8.37
C PRO A 28 9.03 7.85 6.95
N PHE A 29 7.74 7.50 6.81
CA PHE A 29 7.14 7.38 5.48
C PHE A 29 7.36 8.67 4.70
N PRO A 30 7.72 8.60 3.41
CA PRO A 30 7.94 9.77 2.58
C PRO A 30 6.61 10.42 2.21
N PHE A 31 5.97 11.05 3.19
CA PHE A 31 5.06 12.14 2.93
C PHE A 31 5.94 13.34 2.63
N GLN A 32 5.92 13.78 1.38
CA GLN A 32 6.62 15.00 0.99
C GLN A 32 6.10 16.11 1.90
N PRO A 33 6.96 16.76 2.72
CA PRO A 33 6.61 18.03 3.31
C PRO A 33 6.75 19.05 2.16
N ARG A 34 5.72 19.15 1.32
CA ARG A 34 5.44 20.37 0.58
C ARG A 34 4.21 20.98 1.24
N GLU A 35 4.51 21.88 2.18
CA GLU A 35 3.79 23.12 2.48
C GLU A 35 2.42 23.26 1.80
N THR A 36 1.39 22.71 2.42
CA THR A 36 0.03 23.29 2.44
C THR A 36 -0.67 22.67 3.64
N HIS A 37 -1.42 23.49 4.39
CA HIS A 37 -2.08 23.17 5.66
C HIS A 37 -3.17 22.07 5.58
N SER A 38 -3.17 21.23 4.55
CA SER A 38 -4.09 20.11 4.36
C SER A 38 -3.43 18.93 3.62
N SER A 39 -2.18 18.60 3.96
CA SER A 39 -1.50 17.43 3.38
C SER A 39 -2.39 16.18 3.55
N PRO A 40 -2.87 15.56 2.46
CA PRO A 40 -3.78 14.45 2.55
C PRO A 40 -3.03 13.26 3.16
N THR A 41 -3.36 12.94 4.41
CA THR A 41 -2.83 11.76 5.07
C THR A 41 -3.27 10.54 4.27
N PRO A 42 -2.35 9.70 3.76
CA PRO A 42 -2.80 8.51 3.06
C PRO A 42 -3.43 7.53 4.04
N ASN A 43 -4.37 6.77 3.52
CA ASN A 43 -4.88 5.60 4.19
C ASN A 43 -4.09 4.37 3.74
N PHE A 44 -3.28 3.84 4.66
CA PHE A 44 -2.42 2.71 4.39
C PHE A 44 -3.19 1.39 4.48
N VAL A 45 -3.02 0.54 3.47
CA VAL A 45 -3.69 -0.77 3.37
C VAL A 45 -2.76 -1.90 3.76
N GLY A 46 -1.47 -1.80 3.40
CA GLY A 46 -0.47 -2.78 3.81
C GLY A 46 0.79 -2.76 2.96
N SER A 47 1.71 -3.68 3.27
CA SER A 47 2.99 -3.80 2.60
C SER A 47 3.39 -5.25 2.37
N PHE A 48 4.26 -5.47 1.40
CA PHE A 48 4.94 -6.75 1.23
C PHE A 48 6.35 -6.52 0.73
N THR A 49 7.16 -7.56 0.84
CA THR A 49 8.56 -7.54 0.43
C THR A 49 8.73 -8.46 -0.76
N GLN A 50 9.41 -7.98 -1.80
CA GLN A 50 9.75 -8.79 -2.98
C GLN A 50 11.15 -8.42 -3.46
N SER A 51 12.03 -9.42 -3.58
CA SER A 51 13.45 -9.21 -3.93
C SER A 51 14.10 -8.16 -3.03
N ASP A 52 14.76 -7.14 -3.58
CA ASP A 52 15.43 -6.05 -2.84
C ASP A 52 14.52 -4.86 -2.50
N PHE A 53 13.21 -5.00 -2.71
CA PHE A 53 12.26 -3.91 -2.52
C PHE A 53 11.21 -4.23 -1.45
N VAL A 54 10.76 -3.18 -0.78
CA VAL A 54 9.55 -3.19 0.04
C VAL A 54 8.50 -2.34 -0.69
N TYR A 55 7.31 -2.92 -0.87
CA TYR A 55 6.18 -2.30 -1.53
C TYR A 55 5.12 -1.89 -0.52
N PHE A 56 4.52 -0.72 -0.72
CA PHE A 56 3.48 -0.13 0.12
C PHE A 56 2.23 0.15 -0.70
N PHE A 57 1.08 -0.25 -0.19
CA PHE A 57 -0.23 0.03 -0.77
C PHE A 57 -0.99 1.00 0.11
N PHE A 58 -1.47 2.07 -0.49
CA PHE A 58 -2.23 3.11 0.20
C PHE A 58 -3.12 3.86 -0.79
N ARG A 59 -4.07 4.62 -0.27
CA ARG A 59 -4.84 5.61 -1.04
C ARG A 59 -4.63 7.00 -0.46
N GLU A 60 -4.49 8.01 -1.30
CA GLU A 60 -4.29 9.40 -0.90
C GLU A 60 -5.10 10.33 -1.80
N THR A 61 -5.37 11.55 -1.36
CA THR A 61 -5.96 12.56 -2.24
C THR A 61 -5.01 12.85 -3.40
N ALA A 62 -5.54 12.79 -4.61
CA ALA A 62 -4.83 13.07 -5.85
C ALA A 62 -4.51 14.56 -5.92
N VAL A 63 -3.30 14.94 -5.50
CA VAL A 63 -2.83 16.33 -5.55
C VAL A 63 -2.78 16.87 -6.98
N GLU A 64 -2.59 15.97 -7.96
CA GLU A 64 -2.62 16.27 -9.39
C GLU A 64 -4.01 16.62 -9.94
N PHE A 65 -5.11 16.33 -9.22
CA PHE A 65 -6.49 16.57 -9.66
C PHE A 65 -7.27 17.53 -8.76
N ILE A 66 -6.61 18.26 -7.85
CA ILE A 66 -7.27 19.19 -6.91
C ILE A 66 -8.18 20.21 -7.64
N ASN A 67 -7.79 20.64 -8.84
CA ASN A 67 -8.52 21.64 -9.63
C ASN A 67 -9.85 21.11 -10.22
N CYS A 68 -10.08 19.81 -10.22
CA CYS A 68 -11.28 19.16 -10.77
C CYS A 68 -12.16 18.51 -9.68
N GLY A 69 -11.84 18.74 -8.41
CA GLY A 69 -12.53 18.17 -7.26
C GLY A 69 -11.61 17.31 -6.38
N LYS A 70 -12.13 16.88 -5.22
CA LYS A 70 -11.41 15.95 -4.33
C LYS A 70 -11.49 14.54 -4.92
N SER A 71 -10.41 14.10 -5.58
CA SER A 71 -10.27 12.71 -6.02
C SER A 71 -9.29 11.96 -5.10
N ILE A 72 -9.58 10.69 -4.81
CA ILE A 72 -8.69 9.79 -4.07
C ILE A 72 -8.10 8.84 -5.09
N PHE A 73 -6.79 8.59 -5.04
CA PHE A 73 -6.13 7.57 -5.88
C PHE A 73 -5.45 6.50 -5.05
N SER A 74 -5.59 5.27 -5.54
CA SER A 74 -4.83 4.11 -5.09
C SER A 74 -3.42 4.15 -5.63
N ARG A 75 -2.44 3.93 -4.76
CA ARG A 75 -1.02 3.92 -5.12
C ARG A 75 -0.29 2.71 -4.59
N VAL A 76 0.70 2.32 -5.36
CA VAL A 76 1.79 1.46 -4.92
C VAL A 76 3.07 2.28 -4.88
N ALA A 77 3.80 2.20 -3.78
CA ALA A 77 5.14 2.74 -3.68
C ALA A 77 6.15 1.63 -3.41
N ARG A 78 7.41 1.87 -3.80
CA ARG A 78 8.54 0.99 -3.47
C ARG A 78 9.70 1.78 -2.88
N VAL A 79 10.48 1.09 -2.04
CA VAL A 79 11.80 1.53 -1.56
C VAL A 79 12.77 0.36 -1.61
N CYS A 80 14.05 0.63 -1.81
CA CYS A 80 15.10 -0.37 -1.63
C CYS A 80 15.24 -0.71 -0.13
N LYS A 81 15.37 -2.00 0.20
CA LYS A 81 15.60 -2.47 1.59
C LYS A 81 16.79 -1.81 2.25
N TRP A 82 17.85 -1.59 1.47
CA TRP A 82 19.15 -1.08 1.93
C TRP A 82 19.35 0.41 1.61
N ASP A 83 18.27 1.18 1.53
CA ASP A 83 18.33 2.63 1.30
C ASP A 83 18.97 3.34 2.51
N LYS A 84 20.25 3.67 2.38
CA LYS A 84 21.05 4.38 3.40
C LYS A 84 20.71 5.87 3.50
N GLY A 85 19.92 6.40 2.56
CA GLY A 85 19.58 7.82 2.48
C GLY A 85 20.62 8.63 1.72
N GLY A 86 20.36 9.93 1.63
CA GLY A 86 21.25 10.86 0.93
C GLY A 86 22.38 11.37 1.82
N PRO A 87 23.34 12.12 1.25
CA PRO A 87 24.40 12.74 2.03
C PRO A 87 23.86 13.79 3.02
N ASN A 88 24.64 14.04 4.09
CA ASN A 88 24.41 15.12 5.06
C ASN A 88 22.98 15.16 5.65
N ARG A 89 22.24 16.24 5.37
CA ARG A 89 20.88 16.48 5.89
C ARG A 89 19.83 15.50 5.34
N LEU A 90 20.19 14.68 4.34
CA LEU A 90 19.30 13.72 3.69
C LEU A 90 19.47 12.28 4.23
N LYS A 91 20.32 12.05 5.23
CA LYS A 91 20.53 10.71 5.83
C LYS A 91 19.23 10.05 6.29
N ASN A 92 18.30 10.85 6.81
CA ASN A 92 16.99 10.38 7.31
C ASN A 92 15.88 10.42 6.25
N ARG A 93 16.20 10.65 4.97
CA ARG A 93 15.24 10.65 3.86
C ARG A 93 15.45 9.44 2.96
N TRP A 94 14.37 8.98 2.32
CA TRP A 94 14.45 7.96 1.28
C TRP A 94 15.04 8.55 0.01
N THR A 95 15.97 7.83 -0.63
CA THR A 95 16.54 8.18 -1.94
C THR A 95 16.03 7.26 -3.05
N SER A 96 15.49 6.11 -2.70
CA SER A 96 14.94 5.09 -3.61
C SER A 96 13.41 5.07 -3.66
N TYR A 97 12.75 6.01 -2.98
CA TYR A 97 11.29 6.07 -2.95
C TYR A 97 10.71 6.45 -4.30
N LEU A 98 9.85 5.57 -4.83
CA LEU A 98 9.07 5.80 -6.04
C LEU A 98 7.62 5.39 -5.78
N LYS A 99 6.66 6.14 -6.31
CA LYS A 99 5.23 5.82 -6.24
C LYS A 99 4.57 5.88 -7.61
N SER A 100 3.54 5.07 -7.81
CA SER A 100 2.71 5.07 -9.02
C SER A 100 1.24 4.88 -8.67
N ARG A 101 0.35 5.38 -9.53
CA ARG A 101 -1.11 5.12 -9.47
C ARG A 101 -1.38 3.67 -9.90
N LEU A 102 -2.28 2.99 -9.19
CA LEU A 102 -2.87 1.74 -9.65
C LEU A 102 -4.00 2.07 -10.61
N ASN A 103 -3.93 1.56 -11.85
CA ASN A 103 -5.00 1.71 -12.83
C ASN A 103 -5.90 0.46 -12.77
N CYS A 104 -7.08 0.63 -12.20
CA CYS A 104 -8.13 -0.39 -12.20
C CYS A 104 -9.36 0.25 -12.85
N SER A 105 -9.69 -0.19 -14.06
CA SER A 105 -10.80 0.38 -14.81
C SER A 105 -11.52 -0.68 -15.64
N MET A 106 -12.80 -0.43 -15.90
CA MET A 106 -13.51 -1.11 -16.96
C MET A 106 -13.22 -0.40 -18.29
N PRO A 107 -12.78 -1.12 -19.33
CA PRO A 107 -12.51 -0.53 -20.64
C PRO A 107 -13.81 -0.10 -21.34
N GLY A 108 -13.72 0.92 -22.21
CA GLY A 108 -14.81 1.46 -23.01
C GLY A 108 -14.42 2.82 -23.60
N ASP A 109 -15.30 3.43 -24.40
CA ASP A 109 -15.09 4.78 -24.95
C ASP A 109 -14.87 5.83 -23.84
N PHE A 110 -15.52 5.60 -22.69
CA PHE A 110 -15.34 6.34 -21.45
C PHE A 110 -14.98 5.35 -20.33
N PRO A 111 -13.68 5.15 -20.03
CA PRO A 111 -13.25 4.16 -19.04
C PRO A 111 -13.74 4.54 -17.63
N PHE A 112 -14.27 3.54 -16.92
CA PHE A 112 -14.78 3.71 -15.57
C PHE A 112 -13.75 3.25 -14.55
N TYR A 113 -13.30 4.15 -13.66
CA TYR A 113 -12.18 3.91 -12.74
C TYR A 113 -12.64 3.54 -11.33
N PHE A 114 -11.95 2.55 -10.75
CA PHE A 114 -11.98 2.25 -9.33
C PHE A 114 -10.69 2.79 -8.72
N ASP A 115 -10.81 3.66 -7.72
CA ASP A 115 -9.66 4.40 -7.22
C ASP A 115 -9.40 4.20 -5.72
N GLU A 116 -10.24 3.49 -4.97
CA GLU A 116 -10.07 3.28 -3.53
C GLU A 116 -9.66 1.84 -3.16
N ILE A 117 -8.36 1.58 -2.97
CA ILE A 117 -7.84 0.29 -2.53
C ILE A 117 -8.26 0.00 -1.08
N ARG A 118 -8.84 -1.19 -0.88
CA ARG A 118 -9.32 -1.69 0.42
C ARG A 118 -8.49 -2.85 0.96
N LYS A 119 -8.03 -3.73 0.07
CA LYS A 119 -7.29 -4.95 0.43
C LYS A 119 -6.31 -5.31 -0.68
N TYR A 120 -5.25 -6.01 -0.32
CA TYR A 120 -4.31 -6.61 -1.27
C TYR A 120 -3.96 -8.02 -0.83
N ARG A 121 -3.42 -8.80 -1.78
CA ARG A 121 -2.84 -10.12 -1.57
C ARG A 121 -1.60 -10.25 -2.43
N SER A 122 -0.45 -10.57 -1.83
CA SER A 122 0.76 -10.93 -2.59
C SER A 122 0.64 -12.35 -3.13
N ILE A 123 1.14 -12.56 -4.35
CA ILE A 123 1.14 -13.83 -5.08
C ILE A 123 2.48 -13.98 -5.77
N SER A 124 3.42 -14.68 -5.15
CA SER A 124 4.78 -14.90 -5.69
C SER A 124 5.41 -13.61 -6.24
N GLN A 125 5.44 -13.39 -7.57
CA GLN A 125 6.01 -12.20 -8.22
C GLN A 125 4.96 -11.13 -8.61
N SER A 126 3.76 -11.21 -8.07
CA SER A 126 2.62 -10.36 -8.42
C SER A 126 1.76 -10.05 -7.19
N PHE A 127 0.75 -9.21 -7.37
CA PHE A 127 -0.25 -8.94 -6.35
C PHE A 127 -1.64 -8.81 -6.98
N CYS A 128 -2.66 -9.13 -6.20
CA CYS A 128 -4.04 -8.76 -6.49
C CYS A 128 -4.50 -7.71 -5.48
N ALA A 129 -5.35 -6.79 -5.91
CA ALA A 129 -5.93 -5.76 -5.06
C ALA A 129 -7.46 -5.71 -5.24
N CYS A 130 -8.17 -5.44 -4.14
CA CYS A 130 -9.58 -5.08 -4.17
C CYS A 130 -9.67 -3.55 -4.11
N ILE A 131 -10.20 -2.94 -5.17
CA ILE A 131 -10.28 -1.50 -5.36
C ILE A 131 -11.75 -1.15 -5.62
N THR A 132 -12.30 -0.23 -4.82
CA THR A 132 -13.71 0.14 -4.83
C THR A 132 -13.92 1.52 -5.43
N LEU A 133 -15.18 1.87 -5.64
CA LEU A 133 -15.55 3.22 -6.02
C LEU A 133 -15.30 4.21 -4.87
N PRO A 134 -15.11 5.50 -5.20
CA PRO A 134 -15.04 6.54 -4.21
C PRO A 134 -16.30 6.56 -3.33
N GLY A 135 -16.14 6.58 -2.00
CA GLY A 135 -17.25 6.76 -1.07
C GLY A 135 -18.11 5.52 -0.74
N GLU A 136 -17.78 4.32 -1.25
CA GLU A 136 -18.41 3.07 -0.78
C GLU A 136 -17.75 2.61 0.54
N HIS A 137 -18.56 2.45 1.59
CA HIS A 137 -18.17 2.07 2.95
C HIS A 137 -18.67 0.67 3.32
#